data_AF-I2CQC8-F1
#
_entry.id   AF-I2CQC8-F1
#
_cell.length_a   1.000
_cell.length_b   1.000
_cell.length_c   1.000
_cell.angle_alpha   90.00
_cell.angle_beta   90.00
_cell.angle_gamma   90.00
#
_symmetry.space_group_name_H-M   'P 1'
#
loop_
_entity.id
_entity.type
_entity.pdbx_description
1 polymer ?
#
loop_
_entity_poly.entity_id
_entity_poly.type
_entity_poly.pdbx_seq_one_letter_code
_entity_poly.pdbx_strand_id
1 'polypeptide(L)'
;RGGEGLVASCVICAETFDSGKHRPAVGACDHGGICALCFMRLRLLMEDRACPLCKASLEHVYVFNGDATTMQPFASLNIWGTEAGPGYVYDERASMFMPRAFHRDVFAPMQGFR
;
A
#
# COMPACT_ATOMS: atom_id res chain seq x y z
N ARG A 1 22.03 1.36 7.35
CA ARG A 1 21.05 2.15 8.12
C ARG A 1 20.79 3.43 7.33
N GLY A 2 19.90 3.35 6.33
CA GLY A 2 19.56 4.48 5.47
C GLY A 2 18.33 5.17 6.04
N GLY A 3 18.51 6.35 6.61
CA GLY A 3 17.41 7.28 6.84
C GLY A 3 17.09 7.93 5.50
N GLU A 4 16.21 7.31 4.73
CA GLU A 4 15.66 7.92 3.52
C GLU A 4 14.68 8.99 3.98
N GLY A 5 14.94 10.25 3.62
CA GLY A 5 14.00 11.35 3.87
C GLY A 5 12.63 10.98 3.29
N LEU A 6 11.56 11.45 3.93
CA LEU A 6 10.18 11.19 3.48
C LEU A 6 10.08 11.48 1.97
N VAL A 7 10.05 10.42 1.16
CA VAL A 7 9.70 10.52 -0.25
C VAL A 7 8.25 11.01 -0.29
N ALA A 8 8.06 12.25 -0.72
CA ALA A 8 6.75 12.89 -0.75
C ALA A 8 5.90 12.43 -1.95
N SER A 9 6.46 11.62 -2.86
CA SER A 9 5.76 11.13 -4.05
C SER A 9 6.08 9.67 -4.37
N CYS A 10 5.19 9.06 -5.15
CA CYS A 10 5.37 7.70 -5.62
C CYS A 10 6.42 7.62 -6.72
N VAL A 11 7.41 6.72 -6.58
CA VAL A 11 8.46 6.56 -7.60
C VAL A 11 7.98 5.91 -8.90
N ILE A 12 6.78 5.31 -8.92
CA ILE A 12 6.22 4.68 -10.12
C ILE A 12 5.40 5.68 -10.95
N CYS A 13 4.48 6.42 -10.31
CA CYS A 13 3.59 7.34 -11.02
C CYS A 13 3.95 8.82 -10.86
N ALA A 14 4.99 9.16 -10.08
CA ALA A 14 5.42 10.52 -9.74
C ALA A 14 4.41 11.38 -8.97
N GLU A 15 3.23 10.85 -8.64
CA GLU A 15 2.19 11.56 -7.90
C GLU A 15 2.53 11.73 -6.42
N THR A 16 2.21 12.89 -5.85
CA THR A 16 2.42 13.21 -4.43
C THR A 16 1.54 12.34 -3.54
N PHE A 17 2.08 11.94 -2.38
CA PHE A 17 1.29 11.21 -1.39
C PHE A 17 0.25 12.11 -0.74
N ASP A 18 -0.99 11.65 -0.73
CA ASP A 18 -2.14 12.38 -0.17
C ASP A 18 -3.06 11.45 0.63
N SER A 19 -4.00 12.04 1.36
CA SER A 19 -5.06 11.32 2.07
C SER A 19 -6.21 10.88 1.15
N GLY A 20 -6.14 11.18 -0.14
CA GLY A 20 -7.13 10.87 -1.16
C GLY A 20 -6.78 9.58 -1.91
N LYS A 21 -6.29 9.73 -3.14
CA LYS A 21 -6.05 8.64 -4.09
C LYS A 21 -4.66 8.02 -3.95
N HIS A 22 -3.63 8.86 -3.80
CA HIS A 22 -2.24 8.44 -3.80
C HIS A 22 -1.77 8.23 -2.36
N ARG A 23 -2.37 7.25 -1.67
CA ARG A 23 -1.98 6.92 -0.30
C ARG A 23 -0.68 6.11 -0.29
N PRO A 24 0.24 6.37 0.66
CA PRO A 24 1.45 5.58 0.79
C PRO A 24 1.12 4.18 1.29
N ALA A 25 1.94 3.21 0.89
CA ALA A 25 1.78 1.82 1.28
C ALA A 25 3.15 1.14 1.44
N VAL A 26 3.21 0.12 2.30
CA VAL A 26 4.44 -0.65 2.58
C VAL A 26 4.13 -2.13 2.74
N GLY A 27 5.12 -2.98 2.45
CA GLY A 27 5.12 -4.37 2.89
C GLY A 27 6.14 -4.60 4.01
N ALA A 28 6.36 -5.85 4.39
CA ALA A 28 7.28 -6.24 5.48
C ALA A 28 8.75 -5.80 5.29
N CYS A 29 9.14 -5.38 4.08
CA CYS A 29 10.47 -4.84 3.81
C CYS A 29 10.62 -3.34 4.14
N ASP A 30 9.56 -2.67 4.61
CA ASP A 30 9.52 -1.25 5.03
C ASP A 30 9.88 -0.18 3.99
N HIS A 31 10.26 -0.55 2.78
CA HIS A 31 10.44 0.42 1.71
C HIS A 31 9.13 1.17 1.39
N GLY A 32 9.15 2.47 1.64
CA GLY A 32 8.11 3.43 1.24
C GLY A 32 8.26 3.86 -0.22
N GLY A 33 7.63 4.98 -0.60
CA GLY A 33 7.77 5.55 -1.94
C GLY A 33 6.90 4.90 -3.01
N ILE A 34 5.96 4.02 -2.63
CA ILE A 34 4.98 3.42 -3.55
C ILE A 34 3.56 3.70 -3.05
N CYS A 35 2.68 4.18 -3.95
CA CYS A 35 1.29 4.40 -3.58
C CYS A 35 0.46 3.12 -3.69
N ALA A 36 -0.66 3.09 -2.97
CA ALA A 36 -1.60 1.98 -2.95
C ALA A 36 -2.05 1.54 -4.35
N LEU A 37 -2.26 2.49 -5.27
CA LEU A 37 -2.74 2.21 -6.62
C LEU A 37 -1.67 1.59 -7.52
N CYS A 38 -0.41 1.95 -7.32
CA CYS A 38 0.70 1.32 -8.04
C CYS A 38 0.93 -0.11 -7.53
N PHE A 39 0.84 -0.35 -6.22
CA PHE A 39 0.84 -1.72 -5.70
C PHE A 39 -0.34 -2.54 -6.22
N MET A 40 -1.54 -1.96 -6.27
CA MET A 40 -2.72 -2.62 -6.85
C MET A 40 -2.47 -3.07 -8.28
N ARG A 41 -1.98 -2.17 -9.14
CA ARG A 41 -1.71 -2.47 -10.55
C ARG A 41 -0.67 -3.58 -10.71
N LEU A 42 0.43 -3.52 -9.96
CA LEU A 42 1.44 -4.57 -9.97
C LEU A 42 0.85 -5.93 -9.59
N ARG A 43 0.05 -5.96 -8.52
CA ARG A 43 -0.51 -7.20 -7.99
C ARG A 43 -1.64 -7.79 -8.83
N LEU A 44 -2.52 -6.94 -9.37
CA LEU A 44 -3.72 -7.38 -10.09
C LEU A 44 -3.54 -7.50 -11.60
N LEU A 45 -2.69 -6.65 -12.20
CA LEU A 45 -2.48 -6.63 -13.67
C LEU A 45 -1.19 -7.34 -14.07
N MET A 46 -0.12 -7.16 -13.29
CA MET A 46 1.18 -7.76 -13.60
C MET A 46 1.43 -9.06 -12.83
N GLU A 47 0.55 -9.40 -11.89
CA GLU A 47 0.69 -10.54 -10.97
C GLU A 47 2.04 -10.52 -10.19
N ASP A 48 2.64 -9.34 -10.04
CA ASP A 48 3.90 -9.13 -9.35
C ASP A 48 3.64 -8.78 -7.88
N ARG A 49 4.11 -9.67 -7.00
CA ARG A 49 4.02 -9.55 -5.53
C ARG A 49 5.35 -9.15 -4.89
N ALA A 50 6.37 -8.78 -5.68
CA ALA A 50 7.63 -8.30 -5.15
C ALA A 50 7.58 -6.80 -4.81
N CYS A 51 8.42 -6.38 -3.86
CA CYS A 51 8.69 -4.97 -3.63
C CYS A 51 9.33 -4.36 -4.89
N PRO A 52 8.81 -3.25 -5.45
CA PRO A 52 9.39 -2.63 -6.64
C PRO A 52 10.84 -2.18 -6.45
N LEU A 53 11.20 -1.82 -5.21
CA LEU A 53 12.49 -1.25 -4.83
C LEU A 53 13.56 -2.32 -4.55
N CYS A 54 13.28 -3.27 -3.64
CA CYS A 54 14.28 -4.27 -3.23
C CYS A 54 14.02 -5.69 -3.74
N LYS A 55 12.91 -5.91 -4.46
CA LYS A 55 12.50 -7.22 -4.99
C LYS A 55 12.19 -8.30 -3.95
N ALA A 56 12.14 -7.97 -2.66
CA ALA A 56 11.66 -8.89 -1.63
C ALA A 56 10.21 -9.32 -1.93
N SER A 57 9.90 -10.61 -1.74
CA SER A 57 8.52 -11.10 -1.85
C SER A 57 7.66 -10.49 -0.75
N LEU A 58 6.51 -9.92 -1.12
CA LEU A 58 5.58 -9.29 -0.19
C LEU A 58 4.29 -10.12 -0.13
N GLU A 59 4.11 -10.83 0.98
CA GLU A 59 2.86 -11.55 1.24
C GLU A 59 1.68 -10.57 1.37
N HIS A 60 1.92 -9.48 2.10
CA HIS A 60 0.94 -8.43 2.36
C HIS A 60 1.52 -7.04 2.09
N VAL A 61 0.63 -6.12 1.70
CA VAL A 61 0.91 -4.68 1.65
C VAL A 61 -0.14 -3.95 2.48
N TYR A 62 0.30 -2.98 3.26
CA TYR A 62 -0.54 -2.15 4.11
C TYR A 62 -0.59 -0.73 3.56
N VAL A 63 -1.80 -0.20 3.42
CA VAL A 63 -2.07 1.18 2.98
C VAL A 63 -2.35 2.06 4.19
N PHE A 64 -1.63 3.16 4.35
CA PHE A 64 -1.83 4.06 5.49
C PHE A 64 -3.05 4.96 5.30
N ASN A 65 -3.61 5.43 6.42
CA ASN A 65 -4.71 6.39 6.43
C ASN A 65 -4.20 7.83 6.53
N GLY A 66 -3.58 8.33 5.46
CA GLY A 66 -3.03 9.69 5.41
C GLY A 66 -1.95 9.81 4.34
N ASP A 67 -1.09 10.82 4.47
CA ASP A 67 0.08 11.02 3.62
C ASP A 67 1.31 10.28 4.18
N ALA A 68 2.49 10.54 3.60
CA ALA A 68 3.76 9.92 3.99
C ALA A 68 4.14 10.11 5.46
N THR A 69 3.61 11.12 6.15
CA THR A 69 3.88 11.38 7.58
C THR A 69 3.18 10.38 8.50
N THR A 70 2.17 9.67 7.99
CA THR A 70 1.43 8.64 8.75
C THR A 70 2.08 7.26 8.69
N MET A 71 3.16 7.11 7.93
CA MET A 71 3.86 5.84 7.77
C MET A 71 4.58 5.43 9.06
N GLN A 72 4.47 4.14 9.38
CA GLN A 72 5.18 3.50 10.48
C GLN A 72 5.71 2.13 10.02
N PRO A 73 6.72 1.56 10.69
CA PRO A 73 7.26 0.26 10.30
C PRO A 73 6.19 -0.81 10.27
N PHE A 74 6.25 -1.72 9.29
CA PHE A 74 5.29 -2.78 9.08
C PHE A 74 5.15 -3.67 10.32
N ALA A 75 6.24 -3.94 11.01
CA ALA A 75 6.25 -4.72 12.26
C ALA A 75 5.50 -4.05 13.43
N SER A 76 5.25 -2.73 13.36
CA SER A 76 4.44 -2.00 14.36
C SER A 76 2.94 -2.05 14.07
N LEU A 77 2.55 -2.58 12.91
CA LEU A 77 1.16 -2.71 12.52
C LEU A 77 0.54 -3.93 13.21
N ASN A 78 -0.62 -3.74 13.83
CA ASN A 78 -1.37 -4.82 14.48
C ASN A 78 -2.10 -5.68 13.44
N ILE A 79 -1.34 -6.43 12.63
CA ILE A 79 -1.84 -7.33 11.60
C ILE A 79 -1.90 -8.75 12.15
N TRP A 80 -3.07 -9.38 12.06
CA TRP A 80 -3.32 -10.75 12.52
C TRP A 80 -4.06 -11.51 11.43
N GLY A 81 -3.33 -12.33 10.66
CA GLY A 81 -3.89 -12.99 9.48
C GLY A 81 -4.42 -11.96 8.49
N THR A 82 -5.72 -11.97 8.21
CA THR A 82 -6.41 -11.01 7.32
C THR A 82 -7.07 -9.85 8.05
N GLU A 83 -6.68 -9.57 9.30
CA GLU A 83 -7.18 -8.45 10.10
C GLU A 83 -6.08 -7.42 10.37
N ALA A 84 -6.41 -6.12 10.31
CA ALA A 84 -5.47 -5.00 10.42
C ALA A 84 -5.95 -3.88 11.38
N GLY A 85 -6.86 -4.22 12.28
CA GLY A 85 -7.49 -3.30 13.24
C GLY A 85 -8.79 -2.64 12.73
N PRO A 86 -9.45 -1.86 13.61
CA PRO A 86 -10.73 -1.22 13.28
C PRO A 86 -10.65 -0.29 12.07
N GLY A 87 -11.67 -0.32 11.23
CA GLY A 87 -11.76 0.57 10.06
C GLY A 87 -10.90 0.14 8.86
N TYR A 88 -10.13 -0.94 8.97
CA TYR A 88 -9.42 -1.55 7.86
C TYR A 88 -10.21 -2.70 7.25
N VAL A 89 -9.91 -3.00 5.99
CA VAL A 89 -10.37 -4.18 5.24
C VAL A 89 -9.17 -4.84 4.56
N TYR A 90 -9.28 -6.15 4.35
CA TYR A 90 -8.34 -6.91 3.53
C TYR A 90 -8.96 -7.21 2.17
N ASP A 91 -8.25 -6.86 1.11
CA ASP A 91 -8.59 -7.24 -0.25
C ASP A 91 -7.82 -8.50 -0.63
N GLU A 92 -8.52 -9.63 -0.75
CA GLU A 92 -7.89 -10.94 -0.99
C GLU A 92 -7.17 -11.02 -2.34
N ARG A 93 -7.75 -10.40 -3.38
CA ARG A 93 -7.20 -10.44 -4.74
C ARG A 93 -5.86 -9.75 -4.81
N ALA A 94 -5.77 -8.56 -4.21
CA ALA A 94 -4.52 -7.81 -4.15
C ALA A 94 -3.61 -8.28 -2.99
N SER A 95 -4.17 -8.95 -1.99
CA SER A 95 -3.52 -9.24 -0.70
C SER A 95 -3.03 -7.96 -0.02
N MET A 96 -3.95 -6.99 0.11
CA MET A 96 -3.66 -5.65 0.63
C MET A 96 -4.62 -5.26 1.75
N PHE A 97 -4.07 -4.68 2.83
CA PHE A 97 -4.83 -4.04 3.90
C PHE A 97 -5.00 -2.56 3.59
N MET A 98 -6.21 -2.01 3.77
CA MET A 98 -6.44 -0.58 3.59
C MET A 98 -7.64 -0.06 4.37
N PRO A 99 -7.74 1.27 4.59
CA PRO A 99 -8.92 1.88 5.19
C PRO A 99 -10.18 1.59 4.39
N ARG A 100 -11.27 1.20 5.07
CA ARG A 100 -12.54 0.78 4.47
C ARG A 100 -13.12 1.80 3.50
N ALA A 101 -13.06 3.08 3.86
CA ALA A 101 -13.54 4.16 2.99
C ALA A 101 -12.71 4.26 1.70
N PHE A 102 -11.38 4.17 1.80
CA PHE A 102 -10.51 4.16 0.64
C PHE A 102 -10.74 2.95 -0.27
N HIS A 103 -10.95 1.77 0.33
CA HIS A 103 -11.30 0.57 -0.44
C HIS A 103 -12.58 0.78 -1.25
N ARG A 104 -13.65 1.21 -0.58
CA ARG A 104 -14.98 1.43 -1.19
C ARG A 104 -14.96 2.51 -2.28
N ASP A 105 -14.37 3.66 -1.98
CA ASP A 105 -14.53 4.87 -2.81
C ASP A 105 -13.50 4.97 -3.93
N VAL A 106 -12.34 4.32 -3.78
CA VAL A 106 -11.20 4.46 -4.69
C VAL A 106 -10.77 3.11 -5.22
N PHE A 107 -10.39 2.18 -4.34
CA PHE A 107 -9.71 0.95 -4.74
C PHE A 107 -10.60 -0.04 -5.51
N ALA A 108 -11.74 -0.42 -4.94
CA ALA A 108 -12.64 -1.43 -5.50
C ALA A 108 -13.23 -1.03 -6.87
N PRO A 109 -13.67 0.23 -7.09
CA PRO A 109 -14.12 0.66 -8.42
C PRO A 109 -13.06 0.49 -9.52
N MET A 110 -11.78 0.59 -9.19
CA MET A 110 -10.69 0.42 -10.17
C MET A 110 -10.39 -1.04 -10.51
N GLN A 111 -10.94 -2.02 -9.78
CA GLN A 111 -10.72 -3.44 -10.07
C GLN A 111 -11.69 -4.02 -11.12
N GLY A 112 -12.66 -3.24 -11.59
CA GLY A 112 -13.72 -3.68 -12.50
C GLY A 112 -13.30 -3.86 -13.96
N PHE A 113 -12.06 -3.56 -14.32
CA PHE A 113 -11.53 -3.79 -15.66
C PHE A 113 -10.93 -5.19 -15.76
N ARG A 114 -11.76 -6.19 -16.03
CA ARG A 114 -11.35 -7.50 -16.56
C ARG A 114 -12.24 -7.86 -17.75
#